data_AF-G2E3U6-F1
#
_entry.id   AF-G2E3U6-F1
#
_cell.length_a   1.000
_cell.length_b   1.000
_cell.length_c   1.000
_cell.angle_alpha   90.00
_cell.angle_beta   90.00
_cell.angle_gamma   90.00
#
_symmetry.space_group_name_H-M   'P 1'
#
loop_
_entity.id
_entity.type
_entity.pdbx_description
1 polymer ?
#
loop_
_entity_poly.entity_id
_entity_poly.type
_entity_poly.pdbx_seq_one_letter_code
_entity_poly.pdbx_strand_id
1 'polypeptide(L)' 'MAELKITGMHCQNCPRSATQAIQSVAGVETVEVDLETGSARVAGSPEPAALIAAIQ' A
#
# COMPACT_ATOMS: atom_id res chain seq x y z
N MET A 1 5.02 4.91 -11.61
CA MET A 1 4.61 3.66 -10.94
C MET A 1 5.42 3.58 -9.66
N ALA A 2 4.78 3.62 -8.50
CA ALA A 2 5.45 3.51 -7.21
C ALA A 2 5.26 2.09 -6.67
N GLU A 3 6.36 1.42 -6.30
CA GLU A 3 6.33 0.10 -5.67
C GLU A 3 6.79 0.24 -4.22
N LEU A 4 5.93 -0.14 -3.27
CA LEU A 4 6.25 -0.20 -1.85
C LEU A 4 6.38 -1.67 -1.44
N LYS A 5 7.53 -2.01 -0.87
CA LYS A 5 7.73 -3.31 -0.25
C LYS A 5 7.21 -3.26 1.18
N ILE A 6 6.18 -4.05 1.49
CA ILE A 6 5.60 -4.09 2.84
C ILE A 6 6.42 -5.09 3.66
N THR A 7 7.55 -4.63 4.18
CA THR A 7 8.38 -5.39 5.12
C THR A 7 7.72 -5.40 6.50
N GLY A 8 6.65 -6.18 6.64
CA GLY A 8 5.83 -6.17 7.87
C GLY A 8 4.55 -7.00 7.85
N MET A 9 4.26 -7.78 6.80
CA MET A 9 3.12 -8.70 6.73
C MET A 9 3.26 -9.93 7.64
N HIS A 10 3.79 -9.75 8.84
CA HIS A 10 3.86 -10.80 9.86
C HIS A 10 2.50 -11.08 10.51
N CYS A 11 1.50 -10.24 10.22
CA CYS A 11 0.14 -10.39 10.71
C CYS A 11 -0.81 -10.63 9.53
N GLN A 12 -1.51 -11.78 9.59
CA GLN A 12 -2.36 -12.34 8.53
C GLN A 12 -3.52 -11.41 8.11
N ASN A 13 -3.81 -10.37 8.89
CA ASN A 13 -4.91 -9.43 8.66
C ASN A 13 -4.46 -8.04 8.13
N CYS A 14 -3.15 -7.76 8.10
CA CYS A 14 -2.61 -6.46 7.68
C CYS A 14 -2.77 -6.11 6.19
N PRO A 15 -2.71 -7.03 5.22
CA PRO A 15 -2.63 -6.60 3.82
C PRO A 15 -3.94 -6.02 3.31
N ARG A 16 -5.09 -6.50 3.79
CA ARG A 16 -6.39 -5.92 3.45
C ARG A 16 -6.53 -4.49 3.99
N SER A 17 -6.09 -4.27 5.23
CA SER A 17 -6.06 -2.95 5.85
C SER A 17 -5.10 -2.00 5.15
N ALA A 18 -3.90 -2.47 4.81
CA ALA A 18 -2.91 -1.68 4.08
C ALA A 18 -3.43 -1.26 2.70
N THR A 19 -4.04 -2.19 1.96
CA THR A 19 -4.71 -1.89 0.69
C THR A 19 -5.71 -0.77 0.91
N GLN A 20 -6.67 -0.96 1.82
CA GLN A 20 -7.76 -0.01 2.09
C GLN A 20 -7.29 1.38 2.53
N ALA A 21 -6.21 1.43 3.30
CA ALA A 21 -5.59 2.67 3.72
C ALA A 21 -4.89 3.38 2.55
N ILE A 22 -4.16 2.64 1.71
CA ILE A 22 -3.49 3.18 0.52
C ILE A 22 -4.51 3.72 -0.50
N GLN A 23 -5.60 3.01 -0.81
CA GLN A 23 -6.67 3.53 -1.69
C GLN A 23 -7.38 4.76 -1.12
N SER A 24 -7.26 5.03 0.19
CA SER A 24 -7.79 6.26 0.80
C SER A 24 -6.82 7.46 0.67
N VAL A 25 -5.59 7.24 0.19
CA VAL A 25 -4.60 8.29 -0.03
C VAL A 25 -4.93 9.08 -1.29
N ALA A 26 -4.93 10.41 -1.16
CA ALA A 26 -5.11 11.30 -2.30
C ALA A 26 -3.98 11.13 -3.33
N GLY A 27 -4.35 11.00 -4.60
CA GLY A 27 -3.41 10.75 -5.70
C GLY A 27 -3.20 9.28 -6.04
N VAL A 28 -3.83 8.35 -5.31
CA VAL A 28 -3.92 6.94 -5.72
C VAL A 28 -5.05 6.77 -6.72
N GLU A 29 -4.71 6.25 -7.89
CA GLU A 29 -5.66 5.87 -8.94
C GLU A 29 -5.97 4.38 -8.87
N THR A 30 -4.92 3.56 -8.70
CA THR A 30 -5.04 2.10 -8.58
C THR A 30 -4.09 1.60 -7.51
N VAL A 31 -4.52 0.61 -6.74
CA VAL A 31 -3.64 -0.13 -5.83
C VAL A 31 -3.75 -1.62 -6.11
N GLU A 32 -2.59 -2.28 -6.19
CA GLU A 32 -2.47 -3.72 -6.36
C GLU A 32 -1.57 -4.23 -5.25
N VAL A 33 -2.10 -5.07 -4.36
CA VAL A 33 -1.31 -5.67 -3.28
C VAL A 33 -1.07 -7.13 -3.60
N ASP A 34 0.21 -7.46 -3.70
CA ASP A 34 0.73 -8.76 -4.01
C ASP A 34 1.10 -9.46 -2.71
N LEU A 35 0.18 -10.30 -2.23
CA LEU A 35 0.34 -11.08 -1.00
C LEU A 35 1.41 -12.15 -1.13
N GLU A 36 1.63 -12.64 -2.34
CA GLU A 36 2.53 -13.75 -2.64
C GLU A 36 4.00 -13.31 -2.48
N THR A 37 4.34 -12.15 -3.04
CA THR A 37 5.68 -11.54 -2.90
C THR A 37 5.80 -10.59 -1.72
N GLY A 38 4.66 -10.17 -1.18
CA GLY A 38 4.59 -9.21 -0.10
C GLY A 38 4.86 -7.76 -0.50
N SER A 39 4.33 -7.35 -1.66
CA SER A 39 4.58 -6.04 -2.26
C SER A 39 3.28 -5.30 -2.53
N ALA A 40 3.26 -3.98 -2.44
CA ALA A 40 2.13 -3.15 -2.86
C ALA A 40 2.56 -2.23 -4.00
N ARG A 41 1.85 -2.33 -5.12
CA ARG A 41 1.99 -1.44 -6.27
C ARG A 41 0.90 -0.41 -6.24
N VAL A 42 1.30 0.84 -6.41
CA VAL A 42 0.39 1.98 -6.43
C VAL A 42 0.57 2.71 -7.75
N ALA A 43 -0.52 2.85 -8.49
CA ALA A 43 -0.61 3.66 -9.69
C ALA A 43 -1.22 5.02 -9.33
N GLY A 44 -0.63 6.07 -9.89
CA GLY A 44 -1.00 7.45 -9.63
C GLY A 44 0.19 8.30 -9.20
N SER A 45 -0.12 9.48 -8.66
CA SER A 45 0.86 10.39 -8.04
C SER A 45 0.57 10.59 -6.54
N PRO A 46 0.54 9.51 -5.73
CA PRO A 46 0.36 9.65 -4.29
C PRO A 46 1.62 10.19 -3.62
N GLU A 47 1.45 10.92 -2.53
CA GLU A 47 2.57 11.35 -1.72
C GLU A 47 3.18 10.18 -0.92
N PRO A 48 4.52 10.00 -0.94
CA PRO A 48 5.18 8.94 -0.18
C PRO A 48 4.95 9.07 1.32
N ALA A 49 4.85 10.29 1.86
CA ALA A 49 4.54 10.52 3.27
C ALA A 49 3.12 10.04 3.63
N ALA A 50 2.14 10.28 2.74
CA ALA A 50 0.77 9.85 2.95
C ALA A 50 0.62 8.31 2.88
N LEU A 51 1.36 7.67 1.97
CA LEU A 51 1.43 6.21 1.89
C LEU A 51 1.96 5.58 3.18
N ILE A 52 3.05 6.12 3.75
CA ILE A 52 3.62 5.62 5.00
C ILE A 52 2.64 5.84 6.16
N ALA A 53 2.03 7.02 6.25
CA ALA A 53 1.06 7.36 7.29
C ALA A 53 -0.21 6.50 7.24
N ALA A 54 -0.57 5.97 6.07
CA ALA A 54 -1.71 5.09 5.90
C ALA A 54 -1.45 3.65 6.40
N ILE A 55 -0.18 3.22 6.45
CA ILE A 55 0.19 1.82 6.75
C ILE A 55 0.70 1.65 8.20
N GLN A 56 1.04 2.75 8.89
CA GLN A 56 1.52 2.74 10.29
C GLN A 56 0.43 2.51 11.33
#